data_AF-A0A0A2VPZ8-F1
#
_entry.id   AF-A0A0A2VPZ8-F1
#
_cell.length_a   1.000
_cell.length_b   1.000
_cell.length_c   1.000
_cell.angle_alpha   90.00
_cell.angle_beta   90.00
_cell.angle_gamma   90.00
#
_symmetry.space_group_name_H-M   'P 1'
#
loop_
_entity.id
_entity.type
_entity.pdbx_description
1 polymer ?
#
loop_
_entity_poly.entity_id
_entity_poly.type
_entity_poly.pdbx_seq_one_letter_code
_entity_poly.pdbx_strand_id
1 'polypeptide(L)'
;MAPSLVNRIDAIVKDPATFALDIVLCSLQEVAAHVASYLDCAKCCTSCPRLMNLAMLHQRQVALMCVIAKSPSAFTGGPASDNLRFALGLYQLPEENNAIFKRLVILSTARNIGHHVANFDDSIRAHQDLELTASVVSETESAKLNLKWLLDVSRNLKSRLETNIRILEKPEWAAC
;
A
#
# COMPACT_ATOMS: atom_id res chain seq x y z
N MET A 1 1.59 -18.20 17.78
CA MET A 1 0.90 -17.96 16.50
C MET A 1 1.27 -16.58 16.01
N ALA A 2 1.76 -16.44 14.77
CA ALA A 2 1.95 -15.12 14.19
C ALA A 2 0.58 -14.43 14.05
N PRO A 3 0.45 -13.12 14.37
CA PRO A 3 -0.79 -12.39 14.16
C PRO A 3 -1.14 -12.41 12.67
N SER A 4 -2.44 -12.47 12.35
CA SER A 4 -2.91 -12.35 10.96
C SER A 4 -2.42 -11.03 10.37
N LEU A 5 -2.18 -11.00 9.06
CA LEU A 5 -1.70 -9.81 8.35
C LEU A 5 -2.55 -8.58 8.67
N VAL A 6 -3.87 -8.74 8.73
CA VAL A 6 -4.81 -7.68 9.10
C VAL A 6 -4.53 -7.14 10.51
N ASN A 7 -4.42 -8.03 11.50
CA ASN A 7 -4.15 -7.62 12.88
C ASN A 7 -2.79 -6.92 13.02
N ARG A 8 -1.78 -7.36 12.24
CA ARG A 8 -0.46 -6.72 12.21
C ARG A 8 -0.55 -5.30 11.64
N ILE A 9 -1.22 -5.13 10.50
CA ILE A 9 -1.39 -3.83 9.86
C ILE A 9 -2.14 -2.87 10.79
N ASP A 10 -3.23 -3.32 11.40
CA ASP A 10 -4.02 -2.50 12.32
C ASP A 10 -3.20 -2.10 13.56
N ALA A 11 -2.35 -2.99 14.08
CA ALA A 11 -1.44 -2.68 15.17
C ALA A 11 -0.39 -1.62 14.76
N ILE A 12 0.21 -1.75 13.57
CA ILE A 12 1.15 -0.75 13.05
C ILE A 12 0.46 0.62 12.87
N VAL A 13 -0.77 0.64 12.35
CA VAL A 13 -1.52 1.89 12.17
C VAL A 13 -1.82 2.56 13.51
N LYS A 14 -2.09 1.77 14.55
CA LYS A 14 -2.41 2.27 15.89
C LYS A 14 -1.18 2.80 16.63
N ASP A 15 -0.04 2.12 16.50
CA ASP A 15 1.18 2.47 17.22
C ASP A 15 2.45 2.25 16.37
N PRO A 16 2.71 3.13 15.38
CA PRO A 16 3.77 2.94 14.40
C PRO A 16 5.19 2.93 15.00
N ALA A 17 5.40 3.62 16.12
CA ALA A 17 6.72 3.75 16.75
C ALA A 17 7.23 2.43 17.39
N THR A 18 6.32 1.47 17.61
CA THR A 18 6.68 0.16 18.19
C THR A 18 7.18 -0.85 17.17
N PHE A 19 6.98 -0.59 15.87
CA PHE A 19 7.33 -1.52 14.81
C PHE A 19 8.56 -1.03 14.05
N ALA A 20 9.50 -1.96 13.83
CA ALA A 20 10.66 -1.68 13.03
C ALA A 20 10.29 -1.48 11.55
N LEU A 21 11.02 -0.59 10.87
CA LEU A 21 10.70 -0.19 9.50
C LEU A 21 10.72 -1.39 8.52
N ASP A 22 11.66 -2.31 8.69
CA ASP A 22 11.72 -3.55 7.91
C ASP A 22 10.44 -4.40 8.09
N ILE A 23 9.91 -4.52 9.30
CA ILE A 23 8.64 -5.22 9.57
C ILE A 23 7.47 -4.54 8.84
N VAL A 24 7.43 -3.21 8.85
CA VAL A 24 6.39 -2.44 8.15
C VAL A 24 6.48 -2.62 6.64
N LEU A 25 7.69 -2.53 6.08
CA LEU A 25 7.95 -2.75 4.65
C LEU A 25 7.65 -4.18 4.22
N CYS A 26 8.04 -5.18 5.01
CA CYS A 26 7.68 -6.58 4.79
C CYS A 26 6.16 -6.76 4.81
N SER A 27 5.44 -6.09 5.72
CA SER A 27 3.97 -6.16 5.74
C SER A 27 3.35 -5.59 4.46
N LEU A 28 3.90 -4.50 3.91
CA LEU A 28 3.47 -3.95 2.62
C LEU A 28 3.72 -4.93 1.46
N GLN A 29 4.86 -5.62 1.48
CA GLN A 29 5.22 -6.66 0.51
C GLN A 29 4.34 -7.90 0.64
N GLU A 30 4.03 -8.35 1.86
CA GLU A 30 3.09 -9.44 2.13
C GLU A 30 1.71 -9.11 1.54
N VAL A 31 1.21 -7.88 1.69
CA VAL A 31 -0.04 -7.44 1.04
C VAL A 31 0.09 -7.47 -0.48
N ALA A 32 1.21 -7.03 -1.05
CA ALA A 32 1.42 -7.08 -2.49
C ALA A 32 1.45 -8.53 -3.02
N ALA A 33 2.06 -9.45 -2.29
CA ALA A 33 2.07 -10.87 -2.59
C ALA A 33 0.65 -11.47 -2.52
N HIS A 34 -0.15 -11.09 -1.51
CA HIS A 34 -1.56 -11.48 -1.45
C HIS A 34 -2.37 -10.93 -2.63
N VAL A 35 -2.15 -9.67 -3.02
CA VAL A 35 -2.76 -9.07 -4.21
C VAL A 35 -2.41 -9.91 -5.46
N ALA A 36 -1.14 -10.21 -5.68
CA ALA A 36 -0.70 -11.03 -6.81
C ALA A 36 -1.35 -12.43 -6.79
N SER A 37 -1.37 -13.09 -5.63
CA SER A 37 -2.04 -14.39 -5.47
C SER A 37 -3.53 -14.35 -5.78
N TYR A 38 -4.23 -13.27 -5.38
CA TYR A 38 -5.63 -13.06 -5.75
C TYR A 38 -5.80 -12.85 -7.26
N LEU A 39 -4.82 -12.22 -7.90
CA LEU A 39 -4.86 -11.97 -9.33
C LEU A 39 -4.66 -13.23 -10.18
N ASP A 40 -3.75 -14.10 -9.74
CA ASP A 40 -3.38 -15.36 -10.41
C ASP A 40 -4.36 -16.51 -10.16
N CYS A 41 -5.26 -16.36 -9.18
CA CYS A 41 -6.21 -17.41 -8.82
C CYS A 41 -7.29 -17.59 -9.91
N ALA A 42 -7.22 -18.68 -10.66
CA ALA A 42 -8.19 -19.05 -11.69
C ALA A 42 -9.63 -19.24 -11.16
N LYS A 43 -9.80 -19.48 -9.86
CA LYS A 43 -11.12 -19.61 -9.18
C LYS A 43 -11.66 -18.26 -8.68
N CYS A 44 -10.79 -17.27 -8.52
CA CYS A 44 -11.20 -15.90 -8.22
C CYS A 44 -11.59 -15.26 -9.55
N CYS A 45 -12.83 -15.48 -10.00
CA CYS A 45 -13.35 -14.86 -11.22
C CYS A 45 -13.14 -13.34 -11.21
N THR A 46 -13.07 -12.72 -12.40
CA THR A 46 -13.09 -11.26 -12.63
C THR A 46 -14.44 -10.62 -12.27
N SER A 47 -15.03 -11.05 -11.17
CA SER A 47 -16.29 -10.58 -10.64
C SER A 47 -16.06 -9.52 -9.57
N CYS A 48 -17.11 -8.72 -9.33
CA CYS A 48 -17.12 -7.64 -8.36
C CYS A 48 -16.55 -8.01 -6.96
N PRO A 49 -16.82 -9.21 -6.37
CA PRO A 49 -16.22 -9.58 -5.07
C PRO A 49 -14.70 -9.64 -5.05
N ARG A 50 -14.05 -10.08 -6.13
CA ARG A 50 -12.58 -10.09 -6.24
C ARG A 50 -12.04 -8.66 -6.20
N LEU A 51 -12.65 -7.77 -6.98
CA LEU A 51 -12.27 -6.35 -7.00
C LEU A 51 -12.49 -5.69 -5.64
N MET A 52 -13.53 -6.07 -4.90
CA MET A 52 -13.75 -5.57 -3.54
C MET A 52 -12.65 -6.05 -2.58
N ASN A 53 -12.25 -7.32 -2.62
CA ASN A 53 -11.16 -7.81 -1.79
C ASN A 53 -9.83 -7.11 -2.12
N LEU A 54 -9.55 -6.88 -3.40
CA LEU A 54 -8.38 -6.11 -3.84
C LEU A 54 -8.43 -4.67 -3.34
N ALA A 55 -9.60 -4.03 -3.40
CA ALA A 55 -9.81 -2.68 -2.86
C ALA A 55 -9.44 -2.62 -1.36
N MET A 56 -9.89 -3.61 -0.58
CA MET A 56 -9.61 -3.72 0.85
C MET A 56 -8.13 -3.94 1.15
N LEU A 57 -7.39 -4.66 0.29
CA LEU A 57 -5.94 -4.85 0.43
C LEU A 57 -5.19 -3.55 0.11
N HIS A 58 -5.56 -2.86 -0.97
CA HIS A 58 -4.93 -1.57 -1.32
C HIS A 58 -5.24 -0.46 -0.32
N GLN A 59 -6.44 -0.43 0.26
CA GLN A 59 -6.77 0.48 1.36
C GLN A 59 -5.83 0.30 2.56
N ARG A 60 -5.44 -0.94 2.87
CA ARG A 60 -4.47 -1.22 3.94
C ARG A 60 -3.06 -0.74 3.58
N GLN A 61 -2.60 -0.97 2.35
CA GLN A 61 -1.30 -0.45 1.88
C GLN A 61 -1.25 1.08 1.97
N VAL A 62 -2.29 1.76 1.47
CA VAL A 62 -2.36 3.22 1.48
C VAL A 62 -2.51 3.77 2.90
N ALA A 63 -3.24 3.08 3.79
CA ALA A 63 -3.35 3.46 5.20
C ALA A 63 -1.97 3.44 5.89
N LEU A 64 -1.20 2.37 5.72
CA LEU A 64 0.18 2.29 6.22
C LEU A 64 1.06 3.39 5.63
N MET A 65 0.98 3.64 4.32
CA MET A 65 1.74 4.72 3.69
C MET A 65 1.37 6.10 4.25
N CYS A 66 0.10 6.33 4.61
CA CYS A 66 -0.29 7.58 5.28
C CYS A 66 0.29 7.69 6.68
N VAL A 67 0.40 6.59 7.42
CA VAL A 67 1.04 6.58 8.74
C VAL A 67 2.53 6.88 8.62
N ILE A 68 3.20 6.23 7.66
CA ILE A 68 4.60 6.52 7.35
C ILE A 68 4.78 8.00 7.01
N ALA A 69 4.02 8.52 6.05
CA ALA A 69 4.14 9.92 5.62
C ALA A 69 3.92 10.93 6.77
N LYS A 70 3.09 10.60 7.77
CA LYS A 70 2.77 11.48 8.92
C LYS A 70 3.75 11.38 10.09
N SER A 71 4.55 10.32 10.17
CA SER A 71 5.36 10.02 11.36
C SER A 71 6.81 9.72 10.99
N PRO A 72 7.55 10.68 10.40
CA PRO A 72 8.92 10.46 9.93
C PRO A 72 9.84 9.92 11.02
N SER A 73 9.87 10.54 12.20
CA SER A 73 10.77 10.18 13.30
C SER A 73 10.59 8.73 13.79
N ALA A 74 9.38 8.15 13.66
CA ALA A 74 9.13 6.75 13.98
C ALA A 74 9.87 5.78 13.04
N PHE A 75 10.18 6.22 11.82
CA PHE A 75 10.76 5.40 10.76
C PHE A 75 12.19 5.79 10.39
N THR A 76 12.64 7.00 10.73
CA THR A 76 13.99 7.50 10.40
C THR A 76 14.96 7.52 11.58
N GLY A 77 14.51 7.84 12.80
CA GLY A 77 15.40 8.22 13.93
C GLY A 77 15.11 7.58 15.30
N GLY A 78 14.19 6.61 15.41
CA GLY A 78 13.89 5.92 16.68
C GLY A 78 14.62 4.58 16.88
N PRO A 79 14.59 3.99 18.11
CA PRO A 79 15.18 2.68 18.40
C PRO A 79 14.63 1.54 17.53
N ALA A 80 13.35 1.63 17.16
CA ALA A 80 12.71 0.69 16.23
C ALA A 80 13.25 0.84 14.79
N SER A 81 13.78 2.00 14.42
CA SER A 81 14.32 2.26 13.09
C SER A 81 15.77 1.77 12.91
N ASP A 82 16.44 1.37 13.99
CA ASP A 82 17.85 0.95 13.95
C ASP A 82 18.08 -0.41 13.26
N ASN A 83 17.01 -1.16 13.03
CA ASN A 83 17.09 -2.48 12.39
C ASN A 83 17.35 -2.41 10.88
N LEU A 84 16.98 -1.30 10.22
CA LEU A 84 17.27 -1.08 8.80
C LEU A 84 18.44 -0.09 8.65
N ARG A 85 19.65 -0.63 8.62
CA ARG A 85 20.88 0.11 8.34
C ARG A 85 21.52 -0.42 7.07
N PHE A 86 21.91 0.48 6.17
CA PHE A 86 22.74 0.07 5.06
C PHE A 86 24.17 -0.21 5.56
N ALA A 87 24.64 -1.43 5.33
CA ALA A 87 26.00 -1.84 5.64
C ALA A 87 26.63 -2.57 4.45
N LEU A 88 27.90 -2.30 4.19
CA LEU A 88 28.72 -2.99 3.20
C LEU A 88 29.99 -3.52 3.88
N GLY A 89 29.96 -4.79 4.28
CA GLY A 89 30.99 -5.36 5.15
C GLY A 89 30.96 -4.71 6.53
N LEU A 90 32.09 -4.10 6.93
CA LEU A 90 32.19 -3.34 8.19
C LEU A 90 31.76 -1.88 8.07
N TYR A 91 31.56 -1.38 6.84
CA TYR A 91 31.16 0.00 6.62
C TYR A 91 29.66 0.18 6.91
N GLN A 92 29.32 1.17 7.73
CA GLN A 92 27.96 1.61 7.99
C GLN A 92 27.79 3.05 7.51
N LEU A 93 26.62 3.37 6.96
CA LEU A 93 26.32 4.76 6.62
C LEU A 93 26.29 5.64 7.88
N PRO A 94 26.78 6.89 7.81
CA PRO A 94 26.47 7.92 8.80
C PRO A 94 24.96 8.05 9.00
N GLU A 95 24.52 8.43 10.20
CA GLU A 95 23.09 8.47 10.56
C GLU A 95 22.24 9.31 9.59
N GLU A 96 22.74 10.47 9.17
CA GLU A 96 22.09 11.34 8.19
C GLU A 96 21.89 10.62 6.84
N ASN A 97 22.92 9.93 6.35
CA ASN A 97 22.84 9.15 5.12
C ASN A 97 21.92 7.93 5.28
N ASN A 98 21.82 7.37 6.48
CA ASN A 98 20.91 6.27 6.78
C ASN A 98 19.44 6.72 6.77
N ALA A 99 19.13 7.91 7.29
CA ALA A 99 17.79 8.51 7.20
C ALA A 99 17.37 8.76 5.74
N ILE A 100 18.30 9.29 4.92
CA ILE A 100 18.09 9.46 3.48
C ILE A 100 17.85 8.11 2.79
N PHE A 101 18.65 7.09 3.11
CA PHE A 101 18.48 5.74 2.57
C PHE A 101 17.10 5.16 2.91
N LYS A 102 16.69 5.21 4.18
CA LYS A 102 15.36 4.74 4.63
C LYS A 102 14.23 5.43 3.87
N ARG A 103 14.33 6.76 3.72
CA ARG A 103 13.38 7.56 2.93
C ARG A 103 13.31 7.10 1.47
N LEU A 104 14.45 6.81 0.83
CA LEU A 104 14.49 6.30 -0.54
C LEU A 104 13.80 4.93 -0.66
N VAL A 105 14.03 4.03 0.29
CA VAL A 105 13.37 2.71 0.32
C VAL A 105 11.85 2.85 0.49
N ILE A 106 11.41 3.73 1.39
CA ILE A 106 9.99 4.04 1.60
C ILE A 106 9.37 4.63 0.34
N LEU A 107 10.06 5.57 -0.31
CA LEU A 107 9.59 6.21 -1.54
C LEU A 107 9.49 5.21 -2.70
N SER A 108 10.47 4.32 -2.85
CA SER A 108 10.42 3.21 -3.81
C SER A 108 9.21 2.31 -3.56
N THR A 109 8.96 1.95 -2.30
CA THR A 109 7.80 1.14 -1.90
C THR A 109 6.49 1.86 -2.21
N ALA A 110 6.39 3.16 -1.92
CA ALA A 110 5.22 3.97 -2.24
C ALA A 110 4.92 3.99 -3.74
N ARG A 111 5.96 4.15 -4.57
CA ARG A 111 5.83 4.11 -6.03
C ARG A 111 5.38 2.75 -6.51
N ASN A 112 5.91 1.64 -5.98
CA ASN A 112 5.47 0.29 -6.33
C ASN A 112 3.99 0.07 -6.00
N ILE A 113 3.55 0.49 -4.82
CA ILE A 113 2.11 0.48 -4.45
C ILE A 113 1.29 1.29 -5.46
N GLY A 114 1.83 2.39 -5.99
CA GLY A 114 1.16 3.21 -7.00
C GLY A 114 0.91 2.48 -8.31
N HIS A 115 1.88 1.67 -8.75
CA HIS A 115 1.69 0.81 -9.92
C HIS A 115 0.60 -0.23 -9.66
N HIS A 116 0.58 -0.85 -8.47
CA HIS A 116 -0.46 -1.81 -8.12
C HIS A 116 -1.87 -1.18 -8.06
N VAL A 117 -2.01 0.02 -7.48
CA VAL A 117 -3.28 0.75 -7.44
C VAL A 117 -3.71 1.21 -8.84
N ALA A 118 -2.78 1.55 -9.73
CA ALA A 118 -3.08 1.85 -11.12
C ALA A 118 -3.65 0.62 -11.85
N ASN A 119 -2.98 -0.53 -11.74
CA ASN A 119 -3.46 -1.79 -12.32
C ASN A 119 -4.84 -2.21 -11.78
N PHE A 120 -5.10 -1.92 -10.50
CA PHE A 120 -6.41 -2.13 -9.89
C PHE A 120 -7.49 -1.24 -10.51
N ASP A 121 -7.22 0.06 -10.73
CA ASP A 121 -8.13 0.97 -11.43
C ASP A 121 -8.43 0.49 -12.84
N ASP A 122 -7.41 0.08 -13.58
CA ASP A 122 -7.56 -0.43 -14.95
C ASP A 122 -8.43 -1.69 -14.97
N SER A 123 -8.29 -2.55 -13.96
CA SER A 123 -9.14 -3.75 -13.80
C SER A 123 -10.60 -3.39 -13.51
N ILE A 124 -10.86 -2.34 -12.72
CA ILE A 124 -12.23 -1.85 -12.46
C ILE A 124 -12.83 -1.26 -13.74
N ARG A 125 -12.05 -0.49 -14.51
CA ARG A 125 -12.50 0.10 -15.78
C ARG A 125 -12.80 -0.97 -16.82
N ALA A 126 -11.94 -1.98 -16.96
CA ALA A 126 -12.21 -3.12 -17.84
C ALA A 126 -13.49 -3.86 -17.42
N HIS A 127 -13.76 -4.00 -16.12
CA HIS A 127 -15.01 -4.58 -15.64
C HIS A 127 -16.22 -3.71 -15.97
N GLN A 128 -16.13 -2.39 -15.80
CA GLN A 128 -17.16 -1.44 -16.21
C GLN A 128 -17.44 -1.51 -17.70
N ASP A 129 -16.41 -1.55 -18.54
CA ASP A 129 -16.55 -1.63 -19.99
C ASP A 129 -17.23 -2.93 -20.41
N LEU A 130 -16.92 -4.06 -19.75
CA LEU A 130 -17.61 -5.33 -19.97
C LEU A 130 -19.10 -5.26 -19.58
N GLU A 131 -19.45 -4.63 -18.46
CA GLU A 131 -20.87 -4.42 -18.07
C GLU A 131 -21.62 -3.51 -19.05
N LEU A 132 -20.93 -2.58 -19.72
CA LEU A 132 -21.52 -1.65 -20.69
C LEU A 132 -21.64 -2.24 -22.10
N THR A 133 -20.66 -3.06 -22.52
CA THR A 133 -20.54 -3.55 -23.91
C THR A 133 -21.10 -4.94 -24.11
N ALA A 134 -20.99 -5.83 -23.11
CA ALA A 134 -21.74 -7.08 -23.12
C ALA A 134 -23.16 -6.74 -22.67
N SER A 135 -24.19 -7.24 -23.36
CA SER A 135 -25.59 -7.17 -22.90
C SER A 135 -25.86 -7.92 -21.56
N VAL A 136 -24.82 -8.20 -20.79
CA VAL A 136 -24.85 -8.55 -19.38
C VAL A 136 -24.94 -7.24 -18.59
N VAL A 137 -26.05 -6.53 -18.74
CA VAL A 137 -26.44 -5.54 -17.76
C VAL A 137 -26.51 -6.30 -16.45
N SER A 138 -25.67 -5.95 -15.48
CA SER A 138 -25.89 -6.45 -14.14
C SER A 138 -27.24 -5.92 -13.67
N GLU A 139 -28.27 -6.78 -13.72
CA GLU A 139 -29.67 -6.40 -13.49
C GLU A 139 -29.93 -5.98 -12.04
N THR A 140 -28.93 -6.13 -11.17
CA THR A 140 -29.06 -5.82 -9.74
C THR A 140 -28.47 -4.45 -9.42
N GLU A 141 -29.28 -3.60 -8.77
CA GLU A 141 -28.83 -2.29 -8.25
C GLU A 141 -27.61 -2.42 -7.31
N SER A 142 -27.48 -3.55 -6.61
CA SER A 142 -26.31 -3.86 -5.78
C SER A 142 -25.00 -3.89 -6.56
N ALA A 143 -24.99 -4.42 -7.78
CA ALA A 143 -23.76 -4.48 -8.57
C ALA A 143 -23.33 -3.10 -9.07
N LYS A 144 -24.29 -2.27 -9.51
CA LYS A 144 -24.03 -0.88 -9.89
C LYS A 144 -23.48 -0.07 -8.71
N LEU A 145 -24.04 -0.25 -7.52
CA LEU A 145 -23.54 0.38 -6.30
C LEU A 145 -22.13 -0.09 -5.94
N ASN A 146 -21.83 -1.38 -6.08
CA ASN A 146 -20.49 -1.90 -5.81
C ASN A 146 -19.47 -1.38 -6.83
N LEU A 147 -19.82 -1.31 -8.12
CA LEU A 147 -18.95 -0.74 -9.15
C LEU A 147 -18.67 0.75 -8.88
N LYS A 148 -19.71 1.52 -8.54
CA LYS A 148 -19.55 2.92 -8.14
C LYS A 148 -18.62 3.05 -6.94
N TRP A 149 -18.82 2.23 -5.91
CA TRP A 149 -17.95 2.19 -4.74
C TRP A 149 -16.49 1.86 -5.11
N LEU A 150 -16.27 0.89 -6.00
CA LEU A 150 -14.93 0.53 -6.48
C LEU A 150 -14.23 1.69 -7.19
N LEU A 151 -14.94 2.40 -8.08
CA LEU A 151 -14.42 3.58 -8.78
C LEU A 151 -14.06 4.71 -7.80
N ASP A 152 -14.90 4.97 -6.81
CA ASP A 152 -14.66 6.00 -5.80
C ASP A 152 -13.47 5.62 -4.89
N VAL A 153 -13.38 4.36 -4.48
CA VAL A 153 -12.24 3.85 -3.71
C VAL A 153 -10.95 3.96 -4.50
N SER A 154 -10.93 3.51 -5.76
CA SER A 154 -9.75 3.61 -6.62
C SER A 154 -9.25 5.06 -6.76
N ARG A 155 -10.17 6.01 -7.02
CA ARG A 155 -9.84 7.44 -7.10
C ARG A 155 -9.25 7.96 -5.78
N ASN A 156 -9.84 7.58 -4.64
CA ASN A 156 -9.34 7.98 -3.33
C ASN A 156 -7.94 7.42 -3.06
N LEU A 157 -7.70 6.14 -3.38
CA LEU A 157 -6.41 5.49 -3.21
C LEU A 157 -5.30 6.17 -4.02
N LYS A 158 -5.56 6.46 -5.30
CA LYS A 158 -4.63 7.20 -6.17
C LYS A 158 -4.28 8.56 -5.57
N SER A 159 -5.29 9.36 -5.24
CA SER A 159 -5.10 10.71 -4.69
C SER A 159 -4.32 10.71 -3.36
N ARG A 160 -4.65 9.81 -2.44
CA ARG A 160 -3.93 9.69 -1.16
C ARG A 160 -2.49 9.27 -1.36
N LEU A 161 -2.24 8.33 -2.28
CA LEU A 161 -0.89 7.86 -2.52
C LEU A 161 -0.03 8.92 -3.23
N GLU A 162 -0.57 9.65 -4.19
CA GLU A 162 0.10 10.83 -4.79
C GLU A 162 0.47 11.86 -3.73
N THR A 163 -0.43 12.12 -2.78
CA THR A 163 -0.18 13.02 -1.66
C THR A 163 0.95 12.51 -0.77
N ASN A 164 0.93 11.22 -0.41
CA ASN A 164 1.99 10.60 0.39
C ASN A 164 3.35 10.65 -0.34
N ILE A 165 3.38 10.35 -1.65
CA ILE A 165 4.61 10.42 -2.45
C ILE A 165 5.19 11.84 -2.43
N ARG A 166 4.36 12.87 -2.64
CA ARG A 166 4.81 14.26 -2.58
C ARG A 166 5.35 14.65 -1.20
N ILE A 167 4.75 14.13 -0.12
CA ILE A 167 5.27 14.35 1.24
C ILE A 167 6.64 13.69 1.39
N LEU A 168 6.79 12.44 0.91
CA LEU A 168 8.05 11.70 0.99
C LEU A 168 9.14 12.27 0.07
N GLU A 169 8.78 12.99 -0.99
CA GLU A 169 9.73 13.66 -1.90
C GLU A 169 10.37 14.92 -1.32
N LYS A 170 9.85 15.41 -0.20
CA LYS A 170 10.43 16.52 0.55
C LYS A 170 11.68 16.09 1.34
N PRO A 171 12.85 16.72 1.14
CA PRO A 171 14.07 16.41 1.89
C PRO A 171 13.89 16.51 3.40
N GLU A 172 13.12 17.50 3.86
CA GLU A 172 12.85 17.76 5.27
C GLU A 172 12.08 16.63 5.96
N TRP A 173 11.41 15.75 5.22
CA TRP A 173 10.70 14.62 5.80
C TRP A 173 11.63 13.69 6.58
N ALA A 174 12.86 13.46 6.11
CA ALA A 174 13.82 12.59 6.80
C ALA A 174 14.73 13.34 7.79
N ALA A 175 14.59 14.66 7.91
CA ALA A 175 15.39 15.50 8.79
C ALA A 175 14.76 15.68 10.20
N CYS A 176 13.60 15.05 10.43
CA CYS A 176 12.86 15.09 11.70
C CYS A 176 13.16 13.90 12.62
#